data_AF-A0A517NQC8-F1
#
_entry.id   AF-A0A517NQC8-F1
#
_cell.length_a   1.000
_cell.length_b   1.000
_cell.length_c   1.000
_cell.angle_alpha   90.00
_cell.angle_beta   90.00
_cell.angle_gamma   90.00
#
_symmetry.space_group_name_H-M   'P 1'
#
loop_
_entity.id
_entity.type
_entity.pdbx_description
1 polymer ?
#
loop_
_entity_poly.entity_id
_entity_poly.type
_entity_poly.pdbx_seq_one_letter_code
_entity_poly.pdbx_strand_id
1 'polypeptide(L)'
;MLVINKHLTMLYAEPDNLLVINQSLAICDSTRSPSFFCKHESIIYESKPMKKIIYGAVLAAAFCTTMSCVKADEVDLARVLGHGQTCDHVINLVMRHGINNRVDNYSAGIVHNAGFGPMAISSTDIGDLELMQVTSMPHSDPACGPKFAVVLRNNSTREVCGPRVSAVALLGRIRSTSPTSVVKVEKICAGQSIEVHVQLPVEALSMGNHNGTLVGFRRLLVAVDSFDQFVENNEANNIKVFDLASIPMAATTVTPALSVETSAGQQSASVSSTTPTPATNAMPATAPSVGTAPAADELQSAMQKLNAATPAESVL
;
A
#
# COMPACT_ATOMS: atom_id res chain seq x y z
N MET A 1 -6.48 -24.61 -30.66
CA MET A 1 -6.75 -24.15 -29.29
C MET A 1 -8.21 -23.72 -29.25
N LEU A 2 -9.04 -24.37 -28.44
CA LEU A 2 -10.48 -24.10 -28.36
C LEU A 2 -10.71 -23.01 -27.29
N VAL A 3 -11.18 -21.85 -27.70
CA VAL A 3 -11.57 -20.78 -26.76
C VAL A 3 -13.09 -20.79 -26.65
N ILE A 4 -13.60 -21.14 -25.46
CA ILE A 4 -15.04 -21.12 -25.17
C ILE A 4 -15.33 -19.83 -24.42
N ASN A 5 -16.03 -18.90 -25.06
CA ASN A 5 -16.46 -17.66 -24.42
C ASN A 5 -17.96 -17.77 -24.12
N LYS A 6 -18.33 -17.82 -22.83
CA LYS A 6 -19.73 -17.91 -22.40
C LYS A 6 -20.23 -16.52 -22.00
N HIS A 7 -21.04 -15.91 -22.84
CA HIS A 7 -21.75 -14.68 -22.51
C HIS A 7 -23.18 -15.03 -22.11
N LEU A 8 -23.50 -14.93 -20.81
CA LEU A 8 -24.88 -14.99 -20.35
C LEU A 8 -25.48 -13.59 -20.45
N THR A 9 -26.50 -13.43 -21.30
CA THR A 9 -27.31 -12.20 -21.33
C THR A 9 -28.68 -12.53 -20.79
N MET A 10 -29.01 -12.00 -19.61
CA MET A 10 -30.32 -12.19 -18.98
C MET A 10 -31.25 -11.07 -19.44
N LEU A 11 -32.22 -11.39 -20.31
CA LEU A 11 -33.26 -10.46 -20.70
C LEU A 11 -34.41 -10.55 -19.68
N TYR A 12 -34.77 -9.41 -19.08
CA TYR A 12 -35.92 -9.33 -18.17
C TYR A 12 -37.21 -9.66 -18.92
N ALA A 13 -38.02 -10.56 -18.35
CA ALA A 13 -39.35 -10.91 -18.88
C ALA A 13 -40.44 -10.39 -17.94
N GLU A 14 -41.50 -9.83 -18.52
CA GLU A 14 -42.76 -9.50 -17.86
C GLU A 14 -43.43 -10.75 -17.24
N PRO A 15 -44.24 -10.59 -16.18
CA PRO A 15 -44.66 -11.68 -15.28
C PRO A 15 -45.47 -12.83 -15.91
N ASP A 16 -45.88 -12.72 -17.18
CA ASP A 16 -46.72 -13.72 -17.85
C ASP A 16 -46.09 -14.38 -19.10
N ASN A 17 -44.81 -14.11 -19.42
CA ASN A 17 -44.17 -14.71 -20.61
C ASN A 17 -42.89 -15.51 -20.31
N LEU A 18 -42.71 -16.54 -21.14
CA LEU A 18 -41.63 -17.54 -21.13
C LEU A 18 -40.24 -16.92 -20.83
N LEU A 19 -39.50 -17.51 -19.89
CA LEU A 19 -38.10 -17.19 -19.67
C LEU A 19 -37.28 -17.71 -20.85
N VAL A 20 -36.93 -16.84 -21.80
CA VAL A 20 -36.04 -17.17 -22.91
C VAL A 20 -34.60 -16.97 -22.46
N ILE A 21 -33.93 -18.05 -22.06
CA ILE A 21 -32.49 -18.04 -21.81
C ILE A 21 -31.79 -18.19 -23.15
N ASN A 22 -31.25 -17.10 -23.68
CA ASN A 22 -30.45 -17.14 -24.90
C ASN A 22 -29.00 -17.46 -24.52
N GLN A 23 -28.62 -18.74 -24.62
CA GLN A 23 -27.21 -19.14 -24.51
C GLN A 23 -26.58 -19.00 -25.89
N SER A 24 -25.73 -17.98 -26.06
CA SER A 24 -24.89 -17.87 -27.26
C SER A 24 -23.55 -18.55 -26.98
N LEU A 25 -23.28 -19.64 -27.71
CA LEU A 25 -22.01 -20.35 -27.64
C LEU A 25 -21.17 -19.95 -28.85
N ALA A 26 -20.18 -19.08 -28.65
CA ALA A 26 -19.22 -18.75 -29.69
C ALA A 26 -18.04 -19.74 -29.60
N ILE A 27 -17.95 -20.63 -30.60
CA ILE A 27 -16.82 -21.56 -30.75
C ILE A 27 -15.90 -20.98 -31.82
N CYS A 28 -14.74 -20.47 -31.41
CA CYS A 28 -13.72 -19.96 -32.34
C CYS A 28 -12.63 -21.01 -32.54
N ASP A 29 -12.51 -21.53 -33.76
CA ASP A 29 -11.41 -22.42 -34.15
C ASP A 29 -10.25 -21.60 -34.72
N SER A 30 -9.16 -21.51 -33.94
CA SER A 30 -8.00 -20.67 -34.23
C SER A 30 -7.06 -21.20 -35.33
N THR A 31 -7.39 -22.30 -36.00
CA THR A 31 -6.42 -23.02 -36.86
C THR A 31 -6.51 -22.74 -38.37
N ARG A 32 -7.39 -21.84 -38.84
CA ARG A 32 -7.48 -21.46 -40.27
C ARG A 32 -7.68 -19.95 -40.48
N SER A 33 -6.83 -19.39 -41.37
CA SER A 33 -6.92 -18.22 -42.28
C SER A 33 -8.06 -17.18 -42.10
N PRO A 34 -7.85 -15.87 -42.41
CA PRO A 34 -8.68 -14.77 -41.92
C PRO A 34 -9.95 -14.61 -42.76
N SER A 35 -10.96 -15.39 -42.44
CA SER A 35 -12.35 -15.12 -42.80
C SER A 35 -13.21 -15.59 -41.64
N PHE A 36 -13.52 -14.66 -40.74
CA PHE A 36 -14.33 -14.90 -39.55
C PHE A 36 -15.77 -15.27 -39.96
N PHE A 37 -16.08 -16.56 -39.98
CA PHE A 37 -17.45 -17.05 -39.99
C PHE A 37 -17.87 -17.35 -38.55
N CYS A 38 -18.61 -16.45 -37.92
CA CYS A 38 -19.33 -16.74 -36.67
C CYS A 38 -20.62 -17.48 -37.01
N LYS A 39 -20.66 -18.79 -36.76
CA LYS A 39 -21.91 -19.56 -36.84
C LYS A 39 -22.69 -19.34 -35.55
N HIS A 40 -23.80 -18.60 -35.65
CA HIS A 40 -24.69 -18.32 -34.51
C HIS A 40 -25.71 -19.46 -34.42
N GLU A 41 -25.54 -20.38 -33.47
CA GLU A 41 -26.48 -21.47 -33.21
C GLU A 41 -27.32 -21.10 -31.99
N SER A 42 -28.56 -20.69 -32.22
CA SER A 42 -29.53 -20.37 -31.17
C SER A 42 -30.30 -21.63 -30.78
N ILE A 43 -30.04 -22.14 -29.57
CA ILE A 43 -30.79 -23.27 -28.99
C ILE A 43 -31.96 -22.67 -28.20
N ILE A 44 -33.18 -22.83 -28.72
CA ILE A 44 -34.41 -22.40 -28.04
C ILE A 44 -34.88 -23.55 -27.15
N TYR A 45 -34.79 -23.37 -25.84
CA TYR A 45 -35.38 -24.29 -24.87
C TYR A 45 -36.84 -23.91 -24.61
N GLU A 46 -37.78 -24.74 -25.07
CA GLU A 46 -39.20 -24.57 -24.79
C GLU A 46 -39.52 -25.20 -23.43
N SER A 47 -39.61 -24.38 -22.38
CA SER A 47 -39.91 -24.87 -21.03
C SER A 47 -41.42 -25.08 -20.84
N LYS A 48 -41.84 -26.32 -20.59
CA LYS A 48 -43.19 -26.64 -20.12
C LYS A 48 -43.48 -25.95 -18.77
N PRO A 49 -44.72 -25.49 -18.52
CA PRO A 49 -45.08 -24.74 -17.31
C PRO A 49 -45.12 -25.66 -16.08
N MET A 50 -43.97 -25.88 -15.45
CA MET A 50 -43.90 -26.50 -14.11
C MET A 50 -43.77 -25.44 -13.02
N LYS A 51 -44.85 -25.32 -12.24
CA LYS A 51 -44.94 -24.96 -10.82
C LYS A 51 -44.08 -23.77 -10.34
N LYS A 52 -44.75 -22.62 -10.22
CA LYS A 52 -44.33 -21.31 -9.69
C LYS A 52 -43.77 -21.28 -8.24
N ILE A 53 -43.41 -22.41 -7.62
CA ILE A 53 -43.00 -22.47 -6.19
C ILE A 53 -41.48 -22.63 -5.99
N ILE A 54 -40.70 -22.99 -7.02
CA ILE A 54 -39.26 -23.27 -6.87
C ILE A 54 -38.36 -22.06 -7.24
N TYR A 55 -38.87 -21.06 -7.97
CA TYR A 55 -38.07 -19.93 -8.45
C TYR A 55 -37.65 -18.92 -7.36
N GLY A 56 -38.30 -18.91 -6.20
CA GLY A 56 -37.94 -18.01 -5.09
C GLY A 56 -36.61 -18.37 -4.40
N ALA A 57 -36.20 -19.64 -4.43
CA ALA A 57 -35.00 -20.10 -3.72
C ALA A 57 -33.71 -19.93 -4.55
N VAL A 58 -33.79 -19.95 -5.88
CA VAL A 58 -32.61 -19.82 -6.76
C VAL A 58 -32.20 -18.37 -6.94
N LEU A 59 -33.14 -17.41 -6.91
CA LEU A 59 -32.82 -15.99 -7.04
C LEU A 59 -32.14 -15.40 -5.78
N ALA A 60 -32.42 -15.95 -4.60
CA ALA A 60 -31.80 -15.51 -3.34
C ALA A 60 -30.35 -16.03 -3.17
N ALA A 61 -30.01 -17.18 -3.78
CA ALA A 61 -28.65 -17.73 -3.73
C ALA A 61 -27.68 -17.02 -4.71
N ALA A 62 -28.20 -16.36 -5.74
CA ALA A 62 -27.38 -15.66 -6.74
C ALA A 62 -26.86 -14.29 -6.28
N PHE A 63 -27.42 -13.70 -5.22
CA PHE A 63 -26.99 -12.40 -4.69
C PHE A 63 -25.96 -12.48 -3.56
N CYS A 64 -25.57 -13.68 -3.15
CA CYS A 64 -24.53 -13.92 -2.15
C CYS A 64 -23.21 -14.39 -2.79
N THR A 65 -22.86 -13.88 -3.97
CA THR A 65 -21.46 -13.87 -4.41
C THR A 65 -20.70 -12.91 -3.52
N THR A 66 -20.18 -13.46 -2.43
CA THR A 66 -19.25 -12.79 -1.51
C THR A 66 -18.15 -12.13 -2.34
N MET A 67 -18.05 -10.80 -2.25
CA MET A 67 -16.96 -10.06 -2.88
C MET A 67 -15.65 -10.59 -2.30
N SER A 68 -14.91 -11.36 -3.10
CA SER A 68 -13.62 -11.90 -2.73
C SER A 68 -12.63 -10.75 -2.63
N CYS A 69 -12.16 -10.42 -1.43
CA CYS A 69 -11.03 -9.50 -1.28
C CYS A 69 -9.74 -10.20 -1.68
N VAL A 70 -8.94 -9.57 -2.52
CA VAL A 70 -7.55 -9.99 -2.71
C VAL A 70 -6.74 -9.51 -1.52
N LYS A 71 -6.08 -10.44 -0.84
CA LYS A 71 -5.21 -10.15 0.29
C LYS A 71 -3.77 -10.11 -0.17
N ALA A 72 -3.08 -9.02 0.15
CA ALA A 72 -1.62 -8.96 0.11
C ALA A 72 -1.01 -10.06 0.99
N ASP A 73 -0.07 -10.82 0.44
CA ASP A 73 0.67 -11.82 1.21
C ASP A 73 1.57 -11.12 2.25
N GLU A 74 1.56 -11.65 3.47
CA GLU A 74 2.27 -11.09 4.61
C GLU A 74 3.54 -11.90 4.87
N VAL A 75 4.37 -12.05 3.84
CA VAL A 75 5.73 -12.54 4.05
C VAL A 75 6.56 -11.36 4.54
N ASP A 76 6.74 -11.27 5.86
CA ASP A 76 7.64 -10.32 6.50
C ASP A 76 9.10 -10.74 6.25
N LEU A 77 9.54 -10.62 5.00
CA LEU A 77 10.88 -10.97 4.54
C LEU A 77 11.95 -10.18 5.30
N ALA A 78 11.62 -8.95 5.72
CA ALA A 78 12.50 -8.12 6.54
C ALA A 78 12.79 -8.78 7.90
N ARG A 79 11.78 -9.41 8.52
CA ARG A 79 11.97 -10.18 9.76
C ARG A 79 12.79 -11.46 9.54
N VAL A 80 12.69 -12.07 8.37
CA VAL A 80 13.46 -13.29 8.04
C VAL A 80 14.93 -12.97 7.76
N LEU A 81 15.20 -11.86 7.08
CA LEU A 81 16.56 -11.50 6.65
C LEU A 81 17.28 -10.56 7.62
N GLY A 82 16.60 -9.97 8.60
CA GLY A 82 17.21 -9.10 9.61
C GLY A 82 17.85 -7.81 9.05
N HIS A 83 17.60 -7.50 7.78
CA HIS A 83 18.09 -6.28 7.15
C HIS A 83 17.07 -5.16 7.42
N GLY A 84 17.57 -3.95 7.70
CA GLY A 84 16.74 -2.76 7.89
C GLY A 84 15.84 -2.48 6.69
N GLN A 85 14.86 -1.58 6.84
CA GLN A 85 13.94 -1.25 5.74
C GLN A 85 14.70 -0.60 4.57
N THR A 86 15.11 -1.42 3.60
CA THR A 86 15.66 -0.94 2.33
C THR A 86 14.52 -0.53 1.40
N CYS A 87 14.82 0.33 0.42
CA CYS A 87 13.86 0.73 -0.59
C CYS A 87 13.99 -0.07 -1.90
N ASP A 88 14.51 -1.30 -1.83
CA ASP A 88 14.76 -2.12 -3.03
C ASP A 88 13.47 -2.50 -3.76
N HIS A 89 12.37 -2.71 -3.02
CA HIS A 89 11.04 -2.94 -3.58
C HIS A 89 10.59 -1.74 -4.44
N VAL A 90 10.78 -0.52 -3.94
CA VAL A 90 10.48 0.71 -4.68
C VAL A 90 11.40 0.89 -5.89
N ILE A 91 12.70 0.60 -5.74
CA ILE A 91 13.66 0.68 -6.85
C ILE A 91 13.24 -0.28 -7.97
N ASN A 92 12.85 -1.52 -7.63
CA ASN A 92 12.36 -2.49 -8.61
C ASN A 92 11.13 -1.96 -9.36
N LEU A 93 10.17 -1.37 -8.64
CA LEU A 93 8.96 -0.80 -9.23
C LEU A 93 9.29 0.37 -10.17
N VAL A 94 10.18 1.27 -9.74
CA VAL A 94 10.70 2.39 -10.55
C VAL A 94 11.40 1.89 -11.82
N MET A 95 12.20 0.83 -11.73
CA MET A 95 12.92 0.29 -12.88
C MET A 95 11.99 -0.40 -13.89
N ARG A 96 10.87 -0.97 -13.43
CA ARG A 96 9.88 -1.63 -14.28
C ARG A 96 8.92 -0.64 -14.95
N HIS A 97 8.34 0.26 -14.17
CA HIS A 97 7.23 1.12 -14.60
C HIS A 97 7.65 2.57 -14.87
N GLY A 98 8.85 2.96 -14.47
CA GLY A 98 9.34 4.33 -14.56
C GLY A 98 8.80 5.24 -13.46
N ILE A 99 9.04 6.54 -13.59
CA ILE A 99 8.62 7.57 -12.62
C ILE A 99 7.73 8.57 -13.35
N ASN A 100 6.58 8.92 -12.76
CA ASN A 100 5.64 9.90 -13.30
C ASN A 100 5.13 9.53 -14.71
N ASN A 101 5.17 8.25 -15.06
CA ASN A 101 4.55 7.75 -16.28
C ASN A 101 3.03 7.72 -16.09
N ARG A 102 2.28 8.03 -17.15
CA ARG A 102 0.80 8.01 -17.10
C ARG A 102 0.21 6.71 -17.63
N VAL A 103 0.98 6.01 -18.46
CA VAL A 103 0.56 4.83 -19.18
C VAL A 103 1.69 3.83 -19.04
N ASP A 104 1.35 2.63 -18.59
CA ASP A 104 2.26 1.51 -18.68
C ASP A 104 2.64 1.25 -20.14
N ASN A 105 3.94 1.20 -20.41
CA ASN A 105 4.44 0.75 -21.71
C ASN A 105 4.30 -0.77 -21.88
N TYR A 106 3.74 -1.47 -20.89
CA TYR A 106 3.38 -2.88 -21.00
C TYR A 106 2.12 -3.00 -21.87
N SER A 107 2.31 -3.52 -23.08
CA SER A 107 1.20 -3.88 -23.97
C SER A 107 0.31 -4.91 -23.27
N ALA A 108 -0.84 -4.44 -22.77
CA ALA A 108 -1.91 -5.26 -22.22
C ALA A 108 -2.23 -6.41 -23.20
N GLY A 109 -1.87 -7.65 -22.84
CA GLY A 109 -2.26 -8.81 -23.63
C GLY A 109 -1.39 -10.05 -23.52
N ILE A 110 -0.14 -9.96 -23.04
CA ILE A 110 0.71 -11.16 -22.93
C ILE A 110 1.30 -11.24 -21.53
N VAL A 111 0.81 -12.25 -20.83
CA VAL A 111 1.04 -12.66 -19.45
C VAL A 111 2.50 -12.56 -19.04
N HIS A 112 2.72 -12.03 -17.83
CA HIS A 112 3.87 -12.36 -16.99
C HIS A 112 4.32 -13.81 -17.24
N ASN A 113 5.61 -14.01 -17.50
CA ASN A 113 6.25 -15.33 -17.44
C ASN A 113 6.23 -15.83 -15.98
N ALA A 114 5.04 -16.13 -15.45
CA ALA A 114 4.94 -16.96 -14.27
C ALA A 114 5.52 -18.33 -14.65
N GLY A 115 6.31 -18.94 -13.76
CA GLY A 115 6.95 -20.25 -14.02
C GLY A 115 5.97 -21.39 -14.35
N PHE A 116 4.67 -21.12 -14.30
CA PHE A 116 3.56 -22.04 -14.58
C PHE A 116 2.97 -21.88 -15.99
N GLY A 117 3.54 -21.04 -16.85
CA GLY A 117 3.07 -20.82 -18.23
C GLY A 117 2.00 -19.73 -18.34
N PRO A 118 1.45 -19.51 -19.54
CA PRO A 118 0.50 -18.43 -19.80
C PRO A 118 -0.82 -18.69 -19.08
N MET A 119 -1.13 -17.87 -18.07
CA MET A 119 -2.40 -17.86 -17.36
C MET A 119 -3.26 -16.69 -17.86
N ALA A 120 -4.46 -16.98 -18.34
CA ALA A 120 -5.43 -15.93 -18.66
C ALA A 120 -6.06 -15.43 -17.35
N ILE A 121 -5.79 -14.18 -16.99
CA ILE A 121 -6.42 -13.49 -15.87
C ILE A 121 -7.67 -12.78 -16.43
N SER A 122 -8.82 -12.94 -15.78
CA SER A 122 -10.03 -12.22 -16.20
C SER A 122 -9.81 -10.71 -16.04
N SER A 123 -10.32 -9.90 -16.96
CA SER A 123 -10.30 -8.43 -16.82
C SER A 123 -10.97 -7.94 -15.53
N THR A 124 -11.90 -8.73 -14.97
CA THR A 124 -12.55 -8.46 -13.67
C THR A 124 -11.63 -8.68 -12.47
N ASP A 125 -10.53 -9.42 -12.67
CA ASP A 125 -9.57 -9.78 -11.63
C ASP A 125 -8.34 -8.86 -11.67
N ILE A 126 -8.34 -7.83 -12.52
CA ILE A 126 -7.28 -6.83 -12.61
C ILE A 126 -7.68 -5.61 -11.78
N GLY A 127 -6.80 -5.20 -10.86
CA GLY A 127 -6.93 -3.99 -10.05
C GLY A 127 -6.57 -2.73 -10.82
N ASP A 128 -6.74 -1.58 -10.16
CA ASP A 128 -6.21 -0.29 -10.62
C ASP A 128 -6.21 0.62 -9.40
N LEU A 129 -5.10 0.66 -8.66
CA LEU A 129 -4.85 1.64 -7.64
C LEU A 129 -4.27 2.89 -8.30
N GLU A 130 -4.46 4.05 -7.69
CA GLU A 130 -3.92 5.30 -8.21
C GLU A 130 -3.50 6.22 -7.07
N LEU A 131 -2.30 6.77 -7.19
CA LEU A 131 -1.84 7.85 -6.33
C LEU A 131 -2.46 9.18 -6.77
N MET A 132 -3.45 9.68 -6.03
CA MET A 132 -4.19 10.89 -6.39
C MET A 132 -3.44 12.16 -5.97
N GLN A 133 -3.07 12.25 -4.70
CA GLN A 133 -2.55 13.49 -4.12
C GLN A 133 -1.58 13.21 -2.96
N VAL A 134 -0.62 14.11 -2.78
CA VAL A 134 0.23 14.15 -1.60
C VAL A 134 0.19 15.56 -1.02
N THR A 135 -0.02 15.65 0.29
CA THR A 135 0.02 16.91 1.05
C THR A 135 1.01 16.77 2.20
N SER A 136 1.77 17.84 2.48
CA SER A 136 2.65 17.91 3.63
C SER A 136 1.85 18.28 4.87
N MET A 137 2.01 17.54 5.96
CA MET A 137 1.35 17.84 7.23
C MET A 137 2.22 18.74 8.10
N PRO A 138 1.62 19.57 8.97
CA PRO A 138 2.37 20.38 9.92
C PRO A 138 3.21 19.48 10.82
N HIS A 139 4.45 19.91 11.04
CA HIS A 139 5.42 19.19 11.84
C HIS A 139 5.15 19.45 13.33
N SER A 140 4.73 18.43 14.07
CA SER A 140 4.35 18.57 15.47
C SER A 140 5.50 18.34 16.46
N ASP A 141 6.49 17.52 16.09
CA ASP A 141 7.58 17.11 16.99
C ASP A 141 8.93 17.09 16.24
N PRO A 142 9.94 17.90 16.64
CA PRO A 142 11.26 17.93 16.03
C PRO A 142 12.05 16.62 16.13
N ALA A 143 11.68 15.71 17.05
CA ALA A 143 12.30 14.39 17.15
C ALA A 143 11.79 13.41 16.09
N CYS A 144 10.67 13.73 15.43
CA CYS A 144 10.11 12.90 14.39
C CYS A 144 10.56 13.36 13.01
N GLY A 145 10.46 12.47 12.01
CA GLY A 145 10.60 12.91 10.63
C GLY A 145 9.32 13.57 10.08
N PRO A 146 9.41 14.09 8.85
CA PRO A 146 8.31 14.80 8.19
C PRO A 146 7.14 13.84 7.89
N LYS A 147 5.92 14.35 8.01
CA LYS A 147 4.68 13.59 7.83
C LYS A 147 3.93 14.08 6.58
N PHE A 148 3.39 13.13 5.82
CA PHE A 148 2.66 13.36 4.59
C PHE A 148 1.31 12.67 4.64
N ALA A 149 0.27 13.33 4.13
CA ALA A 149 -1.02 12.72 3.87
C ALA A 149 -1.11 12.39 2.37
N VAL A 150 -1.26 11.10 2.08
CA VAL A 150 -1.27 10.50 0.75
C VAL A 150 -2.68 10.04 0.43
N VAL A 151 -3.30 10.63 -0.58
CA VAL A 151 -4.63 10.24 -1.04
C VAL A 151 -4.48 9.23 -2.16
N LEU A 152 -5.14 8.08 -1.98
CA LEU A 152 -5.16 6.96 -2.90
C LEU A 152 -6.57 6.74 -3.39
N ARG A 153 -6.73 6.23 -4.61
CA ARG A 153 -8.01 5.79 -5.15
C ARG A 153 -7.90 4.39 -5.70
N ASN A 154 -8.91 3.57 -5.43
CA ASN A 154 -9.08 2.30 -6.09
C ASN A 154 -10.08 2.49 -7.25
N ASN A 155 -9.59 2.49 -8.47
CA ASN A 155 -10.37 2.61 -9.71
C ASN A 155 -10.90 1.25 -10.21
N SER A 156 -10.56 0.15 -9.54
CA SER A 156 -11.07 -1.17 -9.91
C SER A 156 -12.51 -1.42 -9.45
N THR A 157 -13.10 -2.49 -9.98
CA THR A 157 -14.44 -2.97 -9.59
C THR A 157 -14.44 -3.86 -8.34
N ARG A 158 -13.27 -4.09 -7.73
CA ARG A 158 -13.11 -4.95 -6.55
C ARG A 158 -12.47 -4.20 -5.39
N GLU A 159 -12.64 -4.72 -4.19
CA GLU A 159 -11.90 -4.24 -3.03
C GLU A 159 -10.48 -4.81 -3.00
N VAL A 160 -9.55 -4.01 -2.46
CA VAL A 160 -8.14 -4.36 -2.30
C VAL A 160 -7.81 -4.35 -0.80
N CYS A 161 -7.27 -5.45 -0.27
CA CYS A 161 -6.93 -5.60 1.14
C CYS A 161 -5.41 -5.67 1.34
N GLY A 162 -4.90 -4.89 2.27
CA GLY A 162 -3.47 -4.89 2.61
C GLY A 162 -2.53 -4.14 1.66
N PRO A 163 -2.92 -3.18 0.79
CA PRO A 163 -1.95 -2.53 -0.07
C PRO A 163 -0.95 -1.71 0.75
N ARG A 164 0.30 -1.66 0.29
CA ARG A 164 1.40 -1.02 1.01
C ARG A 164 1.85 0.24 0.31
N VAL A 165 1.85 1.35 1.04
CA VAL A 165 2.30 2.66 0.58
C VAL A 165 3.70 2.89 1.11
N SER A 166 4.66 3.09 0.21
CA SER A 166 6.04 3.43 0.57
C SER A 166 6.32 4.90 0.24
N ALA A 167 6.90 5.63 1.20
CA ALA A 167 7.45 6.95 0.99
C ALA A 167 8.97 6.91 1.17
N VAL A 168 9.71 7.46 0.21
CA VAL A 168 11.17 7.48 0.19
C VAL A 168 11.68 8.92 0.09
N ALA A 169 12.53 9.29 1.03
CA ALA A 169 13.21 10.58 1.06
C ALA A 169 14.39 10.59 0.09
N LEU A 170 14.46 11.58 -0.81
CA LEU A 170 15.53 11.69 -1.81
C LEU A 170 16.24 13.05 -1.75
N LEU A 171 17.57 13.03 -1.56
CA LEU A 171 18.46 14.18 -1.77
C LEU A 171 19.10 14.18 -3.19
N GLY A 172 18.94 13.10 -3.94
CA GLY A 172 19.53 12.91 -5.26
C GLY A 172 18.88 11.72 -5.96
N ARG A 173 19.69 10.81 -6.52
CA ARG A 173 19.19 9.52 -7.03
C ARG A 173 18.73 8.63 -5.87
N ILE A 174 17.74 7.78 -6.12
CA ILE A 174 17.33 6.75 -5.16
C ILE A 174 18.48 5.76 -4.91
N ARG A 175 18.64 5.36 -3.66
CA ARG A 175 19.64 4.39 -3.18
C ARG A 175 18.95 3.42 -2.23
N SER A 176 19.36 2.16 -2.17
CA SER A 176 18.77 1.14 -1.28
C SER A 176 18.71 1.57 0.20
N THR A 177 19.63 2.44 0.64
CA THR A 177 19.71 3.00 1.99
C THR A 177 18.97 4.33 2.18
N SER A 178 18.16 4.75 1.21
CA SER A 178 17.39 6.00 1.33
C SER A 178 16.36 5.86 2.45
N PRO A 179 16.20 6.88 3.33
CA PRO A 179 15.23 6.83 4.41
C PRO A 179 13.83 6.56 3.87
N THR A 180 13.23 5.47 4.34
CA THR A 180 11.98 4.92 3.79
C THR A 180 11.02 4.60 4.92
N SER A 181 9.73 4.82 4.66
CA SER A 181 8.65 4.43 5.55
C SER A 181 7.57 3.72 4.75
N VAL A 182 7.06 2.62 5.31
CA VAL A 182 6.04 1.78 4.68
C VAL A 182 4.82 1.70 5.58
N VAL A 183 3.65 2.03 5.02
CA VAL A 183 2.37 1.94 5.73
C VAL A 183 1.49 0.91 5.02
N LYS A 184 1.00 -0.08 5.78
CA LYS A 184 0.01 -1.06 5.31
C LYS A 184 -1.38 -0.46 5.49
N VAL A 185 -2.15 -0.41 4.41
CA VAL A 185 -3.56 -0.03 4.43
C VAL A 185 -4.38 -1.30 4.63
N GLU A 186 -5.36 -1.26 5.53
CA GLU A 186 -6.19 -2.45 5.79
C GLU A 186 -7.03 -2.84 4.56
N LYS A 187 -7.80 -1.88 4.02
CA LYS A 187 -8.74 -2.12 2.92
C LYS A 187 -9.08 -0.83 2.16
N ILE A 188 -9.25 -0.95 0.85
CA ILE A 188 -9.79 0.09 -0.03
C ILE A 188 -10.92 -0.51 -0.85
N CYS A 189 -12.17 -0.05 -0.64
CA CYS A 189 -13.30 -0.54 -1.40
C CYS A 189 -13.22 -0.12 -2.88
N ALA A 190 -13.93 -0.84 -3.76
CA ALA A 190 -14.04 -0.51 -5.17
C ALA A 190 -14.54 0.94 -5.37
N GLY A 191 -13.87 1.72 -6.22
CA GLY A 191 -14.20 3.12 -6.48
C GLY A 191 -13.87 4.10 -5.35
N GLN A 192 -13.43 3.63 -4.17
CA GLN A 192 -13.21 4.47 -3.00
C GLN A 192 -11.87 5.21 -3.06
N SER A 193 -11.85 6.41 -2.50
CA SER A 193 -10.61 7.12 -2.16
C SER A 193 -10.38 7.12 -0.64
N ILE A 194 -9.12 6.96 -0.23
CA ILE A 194 -8.73 6.98 1.18
C ILE A 194 -7.50 7.88 1.36
N GLU A 195 -7.36 8.46 2.56
CA GLU A 195 -6.17 9.21 2.94
C GLU A 195 -5.32 8.37 3.90
N VAL A 196 -4.04 8.25 3.61
CA VAL A 196 -3.06 7.48 4.37
C VAL A 196 -1.97 8.41 4.86
N HIS A 197 -1.66 8.34 6.15
CA HIS A 197 -0.62 9.17 6.74
C HIS A 197 0.70 8.40 6.79
N VAL A 198 1.73 8.94 6.14
CA VAL A 198 3.06 8.34 6.11
C VAL A 198 4.05 9.28 6.78
N GLN A 199 4.76 8.78 7.79
CA GLN A 199 5.80 9.52 8.48
C GLN A 199 7.16 8.97 8.10
N LEU A 200 8.00 9.80 7.50
CA LEU A 200 9.39 9.46 7.22
C LEU A 200 10.19 9.44 8.53
N PRO A 201 11.29 8.68 8.57
CA PRO A 201 12.15 8.66 9.74
C PRO A 201 12.98 9.97 9.81
N VAL A 202 13.52 10.29 10.98
CA VAL A 202 14.16 11.61 11.26
C VAL A 202 15.39 11.87 10.39
N GLU A 203 16.07 10.81 9.95
CA GLU A 203 17.24 10.86 9.07
C GLU A 203 16.93 11.50 7.71
N ALA A 204 15.66 11.55 7.31
CA ALA A 204 15.21 12.28 6.12
C ALA A 204 15.55 13.79 6.21
N LEU A 205 15.61 14.36 7.42
CA LEU A 205 15.96 15.76 7.65
C LEU A 205 17.47 16.02 7.59
N SER A 206 18.31 14.98 7.58
CA SER A 206 19.76 15.07 7.64
C SER A 206 20.46 14.15 6.63
N MET A 207 19.97 14.15 5.38
CA MET A 207 20.48 13.27 4.33
C MET A 207 21.82 13.72 3.69
N GLY A 208 22.29 14.93 3.97
CA GLY A 208 23.54 15.44 3.44
C GLY A 208 24.13 16.55 4.30
N ASN A 209 25.29 17.04 3.88
CA ASN A 209 26.01 18.13 4.54
C ASN A 209 26.52 19.11 3.48
N HIS A 210 26.24 20.40 3.66
CA HIS A 210 26.77 21.48 2.86
C HIS A 210 27.45 22.50 3.78
N ASN A 211 28.80 22.54 3.76
CA ASN A 211 29.61 23.44 4.59
C ASN A 211 29.29 23.38 6.10
N GLY A 212 29.06 22.18 6.63
CA GLY A 212 28.72 21.95 8.04
C GLY A 212 27.23 22.08 8.36
N THR A 213 26.40 22.52 7.41
CA THR A 213 24.95 22.57 7.57
C THR A 213 24.31 21.27 7.09
N LEU A 214 23.52 20.63 7.94
CA LEU A 214 22.75 19.45 7.57
C LEU A 214 21.69 19.82 6.50
N VAL A 215 21.64 19.02 5.45
CA VAL A 215 20.71 19.19 4.33
C VAL A 215 19.73 18.02 4.34
N GLY A 216 18.45 18.33 4.50
CA GLY A 216 17.38 17.34 4.37
C GLY A 216 17.14 16.93 2.92
N PHE A 217 16.31 15.92 2.74
CA PHE A 217 15.82 15.51 1.43
C PHE A 217 15.15 16.66 0.67
N ARG A 218 15.19 16.60 -0.66
CA ARG A 218 14.62 17.62 -1.56
C ARG A 218 13.43 17.11 -2.37
N ARG A 219 13.32 15.78 -2.53
CA ARG A 219 12.26 15.14 -3.31
C ARG A 219 11.67 13.98 -2.55
N LEU A 220 10.35 13.84 -2.62
CA LEU A 220 9.61 12.73 -2.05
C LEU A 220 9.20 11.79 -3.18
N LEU A 221 9.56 10.52 -3.08
CA LEU A 221 8.99 9.48 -3.92
C LEU A 221 7.92 8.75 -3.12
N VAL A 222 6.72 8.64 -3.69
CA VAL A 222 5.63 7.85 -3.13
C VAL A 222 5.27 6.74 -4.11
N ALA A 223 5.20 5.51 -3.61
CA ALA A 223 4.82 4.32 -4.35
C ALA A 223 3.64 3.62 -3.66
N VAL A 224 2.56 3.42 -4.41
CA VAL A 224 1.39 2.62 -4.03
C VAL A 224 1.61 1.20 -4.52
N ASP A 225 1.01 0.22 -3.83
CA ASP A 225 1.35 -1.20 -3.97
C ASP A 225 2.85 -1.45 -4.16
N SER A 226 3.65 -0.86 -3.27
CA SER A 226 5.10 -0.79 -3.45
C SER A 226 5.83 -2.14 -3.52
N PHE A 227 5.12 -3.24 -3.27
CA PHE A 227 5.61 -4.61 -3.33
C PHE A 227 5.09 -5.38 -4.56
N ASP A 228 4.35 -4.73 -5.47
CA ASP A 228 3.88 -5.30 -6.74
C ASP A 228 3.12 -6.62 -6.49
N GLN A 229 2.18 -6.58 -5.53
CA GLN A 229 1.42 -7.76 -5.05
C GLN A 229 0.10 -7.93 -5.79
N PHE A 230 -0.44 -6.84 -6.35
CA PHE A 230 -1.66 -6.87 -7.13
C PHE A 230 -1.31 -6.77 -8.61
N VAL A 231 -2.08 -7.47 -9.44
CA VAL A 231 -2.01 -7.27 -10.89
C VAL A 231 -2.94 -6.11 -11.21
N GLU A 232 -2.38 -5.00 -11.70
CA GLU A 232 -3.14 -3.79 -12.05
C GLU A 232 -3.14 -3.50 -13.55
N ASN A 233 -4.11 -2.69 -13.98
CA ASN A 233 -4.22 -2.28 -15.39
C ASN A 233 -3.19 -1.20 -15.75
N ASN A 234 -2.73 -0.41 -14.78
CA ASN A 234 -1.81 0.70 -14.99
C ASN A 234 -0.91 0.94 -13.77
N GLU A 235 0.13 0.15 -13.59
CA GLU A 235 1.12 0.28 -12.53
C GLU A 235 1.90 1.62 -12.57
N ALA A 236 2.00 2.28 -13.72
CA ALA A 236 2.70 3.55 -13.84
C ALA A 236 2.08 4.68 -13.00
N ASN A 237 0.77 4.62 -12.70
CA ASN A 237 0.10 5.64 -11.90
C ASN A 237 0.35 5.48 -10.37
N ASN A 238 0.98 4.37 -9.96
CA ASN A 238 1.28 4.05 -8.58
C ASN A 238 2.55 4.75 -8.07
N ILE A 239 3.43 5.22 -8.95
CA ILE A 239 4.68 5.91 -8.56
C ILE A 239 4.67 7.37 -9.00
N LYS A 240 4.87 8.26 -8.02
CA LYS A 240 5.15 9.67 -8.31
C LYS A 240 6.33 10.19 -7.50
N VAL A 241 7.09 11.09 -8.12
CA VAL A 241 8.15 11.86 -7.46
C VAL A 241 7.73 13.32 -7.44
N PHE A 242 7.77 13.90 -6.25
CA PHE A 242 7.42 15.28 -5.97
C PHE A 242 8.66 16.05 -5.50
N ASP A 243 8.85 17.26 -5.99
CA ASP A 243 9.78 18.19 -5.37
C ASP A 243 9.16 18.70 -4.07
N LEU A 244 9.92 18.70 -2.98
CA LEU A 244 9.39 19.04 -1.65
C LEU A 244 8.76 20.43 -1.60
N ALA A 245 9.32 21.38 -2.34
CA ALA A 245 8.79 22.75 -2.47
C ALA A 245 7.46 22.83 -3.24
N SER A 246 7.13 21.83 -4.05
CA SER A 246 5.89 21.76 -4.83
C SER A 246 4.74 21.07 -4.08
N ILE A 247 5.03 20.39 -2.97
CA ILE A 247 4.02 19.67 -2.20
C ILE A 247 3.19 20.69 -1.41
N PRO A 248 1.86 20.74 -1.60
CA PRO A 248 1.01 21.64 -0.85
C PRO A 248 1.02 21.28 0.64
N MET A 249 1.12 22.30 1.49
CA MET A 249 1.00 22.13 2.94
C MET A 249 -0.48 22.10 3.33
N ALA A 250 -0.88 21.10 4.11
CA ALA A 250 -2.23 21.02 4.65
C ALA A 250 -2.50 22.23 5.54
N ALA A 251 -3.60 22.94 5.27
CA ALA A 251 -4.00 24.08 6.08
C ALA A 251 -4.31 23.58 7.50
N THR A 252 -3.59 24.09 8.50
CA THR A 252 -3.94 23.87 9.90
C THR A 252 -5.28 24.55 10.14
N THR A 253 -6.38 23.81 10.08
CA THR A 253 -7.66 24.27 10.61
C THR A 253 -7.50 24.45 12.11
N VAL A 254 -7.15 25.67 12.50
CA VAL A 254 -7.16 26.10 13.90
C VAL A 254 -8.63 26.14 14.28
N THR A 255 -9.17 25.04 14.82
CA THR A 255 -10.50 25.05 15.41
C THR A 255 -10.42 26.04 16.57
N PRO A 256 -11.10 27.20 16.52
CA PRO A 256 -11.05 28.15 17.62
C PRO A 256 -11.65 27.45 18.84
N ALA A 257 -10.84 27.33 19.89
CA ALA A 257 -11.31 26.85 21.17
C ALA A 257 -12.43 27.79 21.63
N LEU A 258 -13.67 27.30 21.60
CA LEU A 258 -14.79 27.93 22.28
C LEU A 258 -14.44 27.96 23.78
N SER A 259 -14.00 29.12 24.25
CA SER A 259 -13.89 29.43 25.66
C SER A 259 -15.29 29.35 26.27
N VAL A 260 -15.62 28.20 26.85
CA VAL A 260 -16.76 28.07 27.74
C VAL A 260 -16.36 28.76 29.05
N GLU A 261 -16.79 30.01 29.23
CA GLU A 261 -16.86 30.65 30.55
C GLU A 261 -17.88 29.88 31.40
N THR A 262 -17.42 28.84 32.10
CA THR A 262 -18.22 28.20 33.14
C THR A 262 -18.19 29.10 34.37
N SER A 263 -19.28 29.85 34.55
CA SER A 263 -19.59 30.58 35.77
C SER A 263 -19.54 29.69 37.00
N ALA A 264 -19.02 30.25 38.08
CA ALA A 264 -18.81 29.61 39.37
C ALA A 264 -20.10 29.06 39.98
N GLY A 265 -20.01 27.84 40.50
CA GLY A 265 -21.01 27.23 41.39
C GLY A 265 -20.31 26.33 42.40
N GLN A 266 -20.12 26.85 43.62
CA GLN A 266 -19.66 26.12 44.79
C GLN A 266 -20.67 25.03 45.20
N GLN A 267 -20.21 23.81 45.54
CA GLN A 267 -20.59 23.16 46.80
C GLN A 267 -19.76 21.92 47.16
N SER A 268 -19.40 21.87 48.45
CA SER A 268 -18.62 20.85 49.18
C SER A 268 -19.34 19.52 49.45
N ALA A 269 -18.58 18.43 49.53
CA ALA A 269 -18.58 17.37 50.57
C ALA A 269 -17.50 16.33 50.15
N SER A 270 -16.38 16.07 50.85
CA SER A 270 -16.09 15.57 52.21
C SER A 270 -16.34 14.06 52.44
N VAL A 271 -15.22 13.32 52.64
CA VAL A 271 -15.00 12.08 53.43
C VAL A 271 -15.57 10.76 52.85
N SER A 272 -14.75 9.76 52.49
CA SER A 272 -14.24 8.77 53.45
C SER A 272 -13.05 7.94 52.94
N SER A 273 -12.12 7.73 53.86
CA SER A 273 -10.97 6.82 53.90
C SER A 273 -11.36 5.37 54.24
N THR A 274 -10.69 4.38 53.63
CA THR A 274 -10.33 3.11 54.31
C THR A 274 -9.14 2.41 53.62
N THR A 275 -8.09 2.20 54.40
CA THR A 275 -6.90 1.31 54.28
C THR A 275 -7.13 0.17 55.31
N PRO A 276 -6.78 -1.14 55.14
CA PRO A 276 -5.38 -1.68 55.15
C PRO A 276 -5.11 -2.95 54.27
N THR A 277 -3.95 -3.10 53.60
CA THR A 277 -2.67 -3.81 53.99
C THR A 277 -2.72 -5.38 53.87
N PRO A 278 -1.60 -6.13 53.84
CA PRO A 278 -0.61 -6.37 52.78
C PRO A 278 -0.51 -7.86 52.33
N ALA A 279 0.12 -8.14 51.18
CA ALA A 279 0.70 -9.47 50.91
C ALA A 279 2.12 -9.32 50.36
N THR A 280 3.06 -9.65 51.24
CA THR A 280 4.50 -9.83 51.02
C THR A 280 4.74 -10.98 50.06
N ASN A 281 5.41 -10.72 48.93
CA ASN A 281 6.14 -11.77 48.22
C ASN A 281 7.53 -11.22 47.84
N ALA A 282 8.52 -11.64 48.63
CA ALA A 282 9.93 -11.37 48.39
C ALA A 282 10.45 -12.33 47.32
N MET A 283 10.95 -11.77 46.21
CA MET A 283 11.78 -12.47 45.24
C MET A 283 13.12 -11.74 45.15
N PRO A 284 14.27 -12.43 45.28
CA PRO A 284 15.57 -11.83 45.07
C PRO A 284 15.85 -11.75 43.55
N ALA A 285 15.74 -10.55 42.98
CA ALA A 285 16.21 -10.27 41.63
C ALA A 285 17.64 -9.71 41.72
N THR A 286 18.59 -10.56 41.37
CA THR A 286 20.00 -10.25 41.14
C THR A 286 20.11 -9.16 40.07
N ALA A 287 20.58 -7.97 40.45
CA ALA A 287 20.88 -6.90 39.52
C ALA A 287 22.09 -7.27 38.65
N PRO A 288 22.01 -7.18 37.30
CA PRO A 288 23.20 -7.13 36.49
C PRO A 288 23.87 -5.76 36.67
N SER A 289 25.07 -5.82 37.24
CA SER A 289 26.10 -4.79 37.24
C SER A 289 26.09 -3.95 35.95
N VAL A 290 25.81 -2.66 36.12
CA VAL A 290 26.01 -1.60 35.13
C VAL A 290 27.46 -1.65 34.65
N GLY A 291 27.65 -2.06 33.40
CA GLY A 291 28.91 -1.90 32.69
C GLY A 291 29.19 -0.41 32.56
N THR A 292 30.25 0.02 33.22
CA THR A 292 30.88 1.34 33.09
C THR A 292 31.07 1.66 31.61
N ALA A 293 30.45 2.74 31.15
CA ALA A 293 30.66 3.26 29.81
C ALA A 293 32.17 3.53 29.60
N PRO A 294 32.76 3.11 28.47
CA PRO A 294 34.16 3.43 28.18
C PRO A 294 34.31 4.95 28.10
N ALA A 295 35.24 5.47 28.88
CA ALA A 295 35.59 6.88 28.90
C ALA A 295 35.99 7.33 27.49
N ALA A 296 35.54 8.52 27.08
CA ALA A 296 35.80 9.11 25.77
C ALA A 296 37.31 9.24 25.41
N ASP A 297 38.19 9.08 26.40
CA ASP A 297 39.65 9.16 26.26
C ASP A 297 40.26 7.97 25.48
N GLU A 298 39.63 6.80 25.47
CA GLU A 298 40.16 5.64 24.71
C GLU A 298 40.01 5.83 23.19
N LEU A 299 38.94 6.50 22.75
CA LEU A 299 38.70 6.76 21.33
C LEU A 299 39.71 7.77 20.76
N GLN A 300 40.09 8.78 21.55
CA GLN A 300 41.10 9.78 21.16
C GLN A 300 42.52 9.15 21.08
N SER A 301 42.85 8.24 21.99
CA SER A 301 44.13 7.52 21.95
C SER A 301 44.24 6.57 20.74
N ALA A 302 43.14 5.96 20.32
CA ALA A 302 43.12 5.09 19.12
C ALA A 302 43.33 5.90 17.82
N MET A 303 42.75 7.10 17.71
CA MET A 303 42.94 7.96 16.54
C MET A 303 44.38 8.50 16.43
N GLN A 304 45.04 8.82 17.55
CA GLN A 304 46.45 9.25 17.52
C GLN A 304 47.40 8.14 17.06
N LYS A 305 47.14 6.87 17.41
CA LYS A 305 47.97 5.74 16.95
C LYS A 305 47.88 5.49 15.45
N LEU A 306 46.74 5.76 14.82
CA LEU A 306 46.57 5.59 13.37
C LEU A 306 47.30 6.65 12.54
N ASN A 307 47.39 7.89 13.03
CA ASN A 307 48.11 8.96 12.33
C ASN A 307 49.65 8.88 12.46
N ALA A 308 50.17 8.10 13.40
CA ALA A 308 51.62 7.94 13.59
C ALA A 308 52.26 6.90 12.65
N ALA A 309 51.47 6.16 11.87
CA ALA A 309 51.93 5.00 11.10
C ALA A 309 52.06 5.24 9.58
N THR A 310 52.12 6.48 9.12
CA THR A 310 52.35 6.77 7.68
C THR A 310 53.80 7.20 7.45
N PRO A 311 54.74 6.27 7.17
CA PRO A 311 56.07 6.64 6.72
C PRO A 311 55.97 7.22 5.30
N ALA A 312 56.59 8.38 5.12
CA ALA A 312 56.75 9.03 3.83
C ALA A 312 57.62 8.13 2.92
N GLU A 313 56.98 7.45 1.98
CA GLU A 313 57.66 6.75 0.90
C GLU A 313 58.13 7.80 -0.12
N SER A 314 59.39 8.20 0.01
CA SER A 314 60.09 9.06 -0.93
C SER A 314 60.39 8.29 -2.21
N VAL A 315 59.67 8.60 -3.29
CA VAL A 315 59.98 8.11 -4.63
C VAL A 315 60.91 9.12 -5.30
N LEU A 316 62.13 8.64 -5.61
CA LEU A 316 63.07 9.19 -6.58
C LEU A 316 62.60 8.87 -8.01
#